data_AF-A0A355RAE9-F1
#
_entry.id   AF-A0A355RAE9-F1
#
_cell.length_a   1.000
_cell.length_b   1.000
_cell.length_c   1.000
_cell.angle_alpha   90.00
_cell.angle_beta   90.00
_cell.angle_gamma   90.00
#
_symmetry.space_group_name_H-M   'P 1'
#
loop_
_entity.id
_entity.type
_entity.pdbx_description
1 polymer ?
#
loop_
_entity_poly.entity_id
_entity_poly.type
_entity_poly.pdbx_seq_one_letter_code
_entity_poly.pdbx_strand_id
1 'polypeptide(L)' 'FEPLTQSMAPGGILLEYGALSSEPTPFPLFTVLGKSLTLKGYLYAEIVADPEALERAKAFILQGL' A
#
# COMPACT_ATOMS: atom_id res chain seq x y z
N PHE A 1 -8.41 8.33 5.95
CA PHE A 1 -7.61 7.19 6.44
C PHE A 1 -8.08 6.63 7.79
N GLU A 2 -8.62 7.45 8.70
CA GLU A 2 -9.00 7.03 10.06
C GLU A 2 -9.71 5.67 10.19
N PRO A 3 -10.78 5.35 9.42
CA PRO A 3 -11.50 4.09 9.61
C PRO A 3 -10.65 2.86 9.23
N LEU A 4 -9.76 3.00 8.24
CA LEU A 4 -8.86 1.94 7.81
C LEU A 4 -7.81 1.69 8.90
N THR A 5 -7.13 2.73 9.37
CA THR A 5 -6.08 2.59 10.40
C THR A 5 -6.64 2.14 11.77
N GLN A 6 -7.89 2.49 12.08
CA GLN A 6 -8.60 1.95 13.24
C GLN A 6 -8.89 0.44 13.13
N SER A 7 -9.05 -0.09 11.92
CA SER A 7 -9.34 -1.51 11.69
C SER A 7 -8.07 -2.37 11.56
N MET A 8 -6.91 -1.76 11.34
CA MET A 8 -5.64 -2.46 11.17
C MET A 8 -5.12 -3.08 12.48
N ALA A 9 -4.44 -4.21 12.37
CA ALA A 9 -3.67 -4.80 13.47
C ALA A 9 -2.37 -4.00 13.76
N PRO A 10 -1.82 -4.10 14.98
CA PRO A 10 -0.50 -3.55 15.28
C PRO A 10 0.58 -4.02 14.28
N GLY A 11 1.44 -3.11 13.84
CA GLY A 11 2.48 -3.36 12.83
C GLY A 11 1.98 -3.47 11.39
N GLY A 12 0.70 -3.20 11.12
CA GLY A 12 0.12 -3.31 9.78
C GLY A 12 0.68 -2.28 8.77
N ILE A 13 0.63 -2.65 7.49
CA ILE A 13 1.03 -1.78 6.37
C ILE A 13 -0.22 -1.40 5.56
N LEU A 14 -0.47 -0.10 5.41
CA LEU A 14 -1.48 0.43 4.49
C LEU A 14 -0.79 0.90 3.21
N LEU A 15 -1.14 0.28 2.08
CA LEU A 15 -0.67 0.70 0.76
C LEU A 15 -1.69 1.67 0.14
N GLU A 16 -1.26 2.90 -0.10
CA GLU A 16 -2.06 3.91 -0.82
C GLU A 16 -1.72 3.85 -2.30
N TYR A 17 -2.74 3.63 -3.13
CA TYR A 17 -2.61 3.59 -4.58
C TYR A 17 -3.66 4.50 -5.24
N GLY A 18 -3.18 5.46 -6.03
CA GLY A 18 -4.02 6.34 -6.84
C GLY A 18 -4.45 7.63 -6.14
N ALA A 19 -5.30 8.38 -6.82
CA ALA A 19 -5.85 9.66 -6.38
C ALA A 19 -7.27 9.82 -6.95
N LEU A 20 -8.18 8.96 -6.50
CA LEU A 20 -9.55 8.88 -7.04
C LEU A 20 -10.44 10.05 -6.58
N SER A 21 -10.17 10.61 -5.40
CA SER A 21 -10.86 11.78 -4.85
C SER A 21 -9.87 12.95 -4.76
N SER A 22 -10.37 14.17 -4.96
CA SER A 22 -9.63 15.41 -4.73
C SER A 22 -9.76 15.92 -3.30
N GLU A 23 -10.59 15.27 -2.47
CA GLU A 23 -10.71 15.60 -1.06
C GLU A 23 -9.37 15.37 -0.34
N PRO A 24 -9.01 16.23 0.63
CA PRO A 24 -7.83 16.00 1.45
C PRO A 24 -7.91 14.65 2.15
N THR A 25 -6.76 13.98 2.27
CA THR A 25 -6.58 12.77 3.08
C THR A 25 -5.78 13.11 4.33
N PRO A 26 -6.40 13.44 5.47
CA PRO A 26 -5.67 13.77 6.68
C PRO A 26 -4.88 12.57 7.22
N PHE A 27 -3.68 12.84 7.72
CA PHE A 27 -2.82 11.82 8.33
C PHE A 27 -3.36 11.39 9.71
N PRO A 28 -3.66 10.10 9.95
CA PRO A 28 -4.34 9.63 11.16
C PRO A 28 -3.34 9.36 12.31
N LEU A 29 -2.66 10.43 12.77
CA LEU A 29 -1.48 10.41 13.65
C LEU A 29 -1.57 9.42 14.82
N PHE A 30 -2.62 9.49 15.64
CA PHE A 30 -2.70 8.70 16.86
C PHE A 30 -2.85 7.20 16.59
N THR A 31 -3.60 6.82 15.56
CA THR A 31 -3.73 5.40 15.19
C THR A 31 -2.44 4.84 14.62
N VAL A 32 -1.70 5.64 13.84
CA VAL A 32 -0.39 5.25 13.28
C VAL A 32 0.62 5.03 14.40
N LEU A 33 0.75 5.97 15.33
CA LEU A 33 1.67 5.84 16.45
C LEU A 33 1.26 4.72 17.40
N GLY A 34 -0.01 4.67 17.81
CA GLY A 34 -0.49 3.72 18.81
C GLY A 34 -0.43 2.26 18.36
N LYS A 35 -0.44 2.01 17.05
CA LYS A 35 -0.34 0.65 16.48
C LYS A 35 0.95 0.41 15.70
N SER A 36 1.88 1.36 15.70
CA SER A 36 3.14 1.29 14.93
C SER A 36 2.89 0.92 13.45
N LEU A 37 1.97 1.62 12.79
CA LEU A 37 1.59 1.34 11.40
C LEU A 37 2.56 1.96 10.41
N THR A 38 2.69 1.32 9.23
CA THR A 38 3.35 1.90 8.06
C THR A 38 2.31 2.34 7.04
N LEU A 39 2.38 3.59 6.60
CA LEU A 39 1.61 4.09 5.46
C LEU A 39 2.59 4.29 4.31
N LYS A 40 2.36 3.58 3.19
CA LYS A 40 3.27 3.61 2.03
C LYS A 40 2.48 3.93 0.76
N GLY A 41 2.92 4.98 0.06
CA GLY A 41 2.53 5.17 -1.33
C GLY A 41 3.06 4.03 -2.20
N TYR A 42 2.21 3.53 -3.08
CA TYR A 42 2.53 2.47 -4.02
C TYR A 42 2.10 2.86 -5.43
N LEU A 43 2.94 2.57 -6.43
CA LEU A 43 2.63 2.70 -7.84
C LEU A 43 3.03 1.43 -8.59
N TYR A 44 2.23 1.00 -9.57
CA TYR A 44 2.57 -0.17 -10.42
C TYR A 44 3.91 0.03 -11.16
N ALA A 45 4.28 1.30 -11.40
CA ALA A 45 5.56 1.70 -11.97
C ALA A 45 6.75 1.12 -11.20
N GLU A 46 6.64 0.93 -9.87
CA GLU A 46 7.67 0.31 -9.03
C GLU A 46 7.98 -1.13 -9.46
N ILE A 47 7.02 -1.86 -10.03
CA ILE A 47 7.21 -3.24 -10.52
C ILE A 47 7.66 -3.25 -11.98
N VAL A 48 7.00 -2.48 -12.85
CA VAL A 48 7.32 -2.52 -14.28
C VAL A 48 8.68 -1.90 -14.62
N ALA A 49 9.19 -1.01 -13.76
CA ALA A 49 10.50 -0.39 -13.93
C ALA A 49 11.67 -1.28 -13.46
N ASP A 50 11.40 -2.32 -12.65
CA ASP A 50 12.38 -3.31 -12.21
C ASP A 50 12.24 -4.59 -13.07
N PRO A 51 13.19 -4.90 -13.97
CA PRO A 51 13.11 -6.06 -14.83
C PRO A 51 12.99 -7.38 -14.06
N GLU A 52 13.67 -7.52 -12.92
CA GLU A 52 13.59 -8.76 -12.15
C GLU A 52 12.24 -8.90 -11.44
N ALA A 53 11.72 -7.81 -10.87
CA ALA A 53 10.39 -7.81 -10.27
C ALA A 53 9.29 -8.08 -11.32
N LEU A 54 9.42 -7.48 -12.50
CA LEU A 54 8.49 -7.70 -13.60
C LEU A 54 8.48 -9.15 -14.07
N GLU A 55 9.65 -9.77 -14.25
CA GLU A 55 9.73 -11.17 -14.68
C GLU A 55 9.17 -12.12 -13.62
N ARG A 56 9.44 -11.86 -12.32
CA ARG A 56 8.78 -12.61 -11.23
C ARG A 56 7.26 -12.47 -11.28
N ALA A 57 6.73 -11.27 -11.50
CA ALA A 57 5.29 -11.02 -11.58
C ALA A 57 4.65 -11.70 -12.80
N LYS A 58 5.31 -11.68 -13.96
CA LYS A 58 4.84 -12.41 -15.16
C LYS A 58 4.84 -13.92 -14.93
N ALA A 59 5.94 -14.46 -14.41
CA ALA A 59 6.06 -15.88 -14.12
C ALA A 59 4.97 -16.32 -13.16
N PHE A 60 4.71 -15.53 -12.11
CA PHE A 60 3.62 -15.74 -11.17
C PHE A 60 2.28 -15.93 -11.91
N ILE A 61 1.86 -14.94 -12.69
CA ILE A 61 0.59 -14.97 -13.45
C ILE A 61 0.54 -16.15 -14.44
N LEU A 62 1.62 -16.37 -15.21
CA LEU A 62 1.66 -17.42 -16.23
C LEU A 62 1.73 -18.83 -15.65
N GLN A 63 2.21 -19.00 -14.42
CA GLN A 63 2.26 -20.28 -13.69
C GLN A 63 0.93 -20.61 -12.99
N GLY A 64 -0.10 -19.80 -13.20
CA GLY A 64 -1.43 -20.05 -12.67
C GLY A 64 -1.68 -19.41 -11.31
N LEU A 65 -1.05 -18.27 -11.06
CA LEU A 65 -1.53 -17.35 -10.02
C LEU A 65 -2.57 -16.38 -10.58
#